data_AF-A0A4U0NWI7-F1
#
_entry.id   AF-A0A4U0NWI7-F1
#
_cell.length_a   1.000
_cell.length_b   1.000
_cell.length_c   1.000
_cell.angle_alpha   90.00
_cell.angle_beta   90.00
_cell.angle_gamma   90.00
#
_symmetry.space_group_name_H-M   'P 1'
#
loop_
_entity.id
_entity.type
_entity.pdbx_description
1 polymer ?
#
loop_
_entity_poly.entity_id
_entity_poly.type
_entity_poly.pdbx_seq_one_letter_code
_entity_poly.pdbx_strand_id
1 'polypeptide(L)'
;MQKEPQLDYIAYRRIKNVATVRVQPRNRTLVVNLKLDPDAVELEEGFSRDVRGLGCLGIKDGVEVRIRSREDLTRAGDLIRHSVEEG
;
A
#
# COMPACT_ATOMS: atom_id res chain seq x y z
N MET A 1 18.33 14.58 13.81
CA MET A 1 17.37 13.84 12.97
C MET A 1 17.13 12.47 13.60
N GLN A 2 16.05 12.29 14.36
CA GLN A 2 15.71 10.99 14.93
C GLN A 2 15.33 10.05 13.77
N LYS A 3 16.20 9.10 13.44
CA LYS A 3 15.90 8.02 12.50
C LYS A 3 14.78 7.18 13.11
N GLU A 4 13.68 7.04 12.41
CA GLU A 4 12.64 6.08 12.78
C GLU A 4 13.27 4.68 12.80
N PRO A 5 12.92 3.84 13.79
CA PRO A 5 13.39 2.47 13.81
C PRO A 5 13.02 1.80 12.49
N GLN A 6 13.96 0.98 12.00
CA GLN A 6 13.94 0.24 10.74
C GLN A 6 12.52 -0.15 10.33
N LEU A 7 12.13 0.24 9.11
CA LEU A 7 10.79 0.10 8.53
C LEU A 7 10.19 -1.31 8.73
N ASP A 8 9.52 -1.55 9.86
CA ASP A 8 8.77 -2.77 10.06
C ASP A 8 7.53 -2.71 9.17
N TYR A 9 7.45 -3.67 8.25
CA TYR A 9 6.28 -3.88 7.42
C TYR A 9 5.90 -5.35 7.44
N ILE A 10 4.61 -5.60 7.35
CA ILE A 10 4.07 -6.95 7.18
C ILE A 10 3.85 -7.15 5.69
N ALA A 11 4.38 -8.23 5.15
CA ALA A 11 4.16 -8.62 3.76
C ALA A 11 3.19 -9.80 3.69
N TYR A 12 2.14 -9.65 2.89
CA TYR A 12 1.38 -10.77 2.37
C TYR A 12 2.00 -11.18 1.03
N ARG A 13 2.58 -12.38 0.99
CA ARG A 13 3.33 -12.88 -0.16
C ARG A 13 2.83 -14.25 -0.60
N ARG A 14 2.88 -14.49 -1.92
CA ARG A 14 2.83 -15.82 -2.53
C ARG A 14 4.22 -16.18 -3.03
N ILE A 15 4.41 -16.19 -4.35
CA ILE A 15 5.73 -16.24 -5.00
C ILE A 15 6.41 -14.87 -4.88
N LYS A 16 5.63 -13.78 -4.98
CA LYS A 16 6.07 -12.39 -4.82
C LYS A 16 5.20 -11.70 -3.77
N ASN A 17 5.62 -10.50 -3.31
CA ASN A 17 4.77 -9.68 -2.45
C ASN A 17 3.54 -9.25 -3.24
N VAL A 18 2.37 -9.44 -2.64
CA VAL A 18 1.07 -9.07 -3.22
C VAL A 18 0.53 -7.84 -2.49
N ALA A 19 0.64 -7.81 -1.16
CA ALA A 19 0.36 -6.62 -0.38
C ALA A 19 1.41 -6.43 0.71
N THR A 20 1.67 -5.18 1.08
CA THR A 20 2.48 -4.85 2.26
C THR A 20 1.77 -3.80 3.09
N VAL A 21 1.92 -3.86 4.41
CA VAL A 21 1.36 -2.88 5.33
C VAL A 21 2.47 -2.35 6.21
N ARG A 22 2.58 -1.02 6.28
CA ARG A 22 3.47 -0.30 7.17
C ARG A 22 2.66 0.67 8.02
N VAL A 23 2.89 0.63 9.33
CA VAL A 23 2.30 1.60 10.26
C VAL A 23 3.22 2.82 10.34
N GLN A 24 2.67 4.03 10.17
CA GLN A 24 3.37 5.29 10.42
C GLN A 24 2.73 6.02 11.60
N PRO A 25 3.15 5.76 12.85
CA PRO A 25 2.51 6.32 14.04
C PRO A 25 2.49 7.85 14.06
N ARG A 26 3.59 8.50 13.65
CA ARG A 26 3.70 9.97 13.60
C ARG A 26 2.71 10.60 12.64
N ASN A 27 2.48 9.95 11.50
CA ASN A 27 1.57 10.41 10.47
C ASN A 27 0.14 9.89 10.67
N ARG A 28 -0.10 9.08 11.72
CA ARG A 28 -1.37 8.39 11.97
C ARG A 28 -1.94 7.72 10.72
N THR A 29 -1.06 7.10 9.94
CA THR A 29 -1.38 6.55 8.61
C THR A 29 -0.92 5.10 8.54
N LEU A 30 -1.79 4.20 8.05
CA LEU A 30 -1.38 2.91 7.53
C LEU A 30 -1.08 3.08 6.05
N VAL A 31 0.13 2.70 5.65
CA VAL A 31 0.54 2.71 4.25
C VAL A 31 0.48 1.28 3.75
N VAL A 32 -0.40 1.04 2.79
CA VAL A 32 -0.59 -0.26 2.15
C VAL A 32 -0.05 -0.17 0.73
N ASN A 33 0.90 -1.01 0.35
CA ASN A 33 1.30 -1.11 -1.05
C ASN A 33 0.73 -2.39 -1.64
N LEU A 34 0.07 -2.26 -2.78
CA LEU A 34 -0.68 -3.31 -3.45
C LEU A 34 -0.05 -3.60 -4.80
N LYS A 35 0.08 -4.89 -5.12
CA LYS A 35 0.40 -5.34 -6.48
C LYS A 35 -0.86 -5.18 -7.32
N LEU A 36 -0.97 -4.02 -7.97
CA LEU A 36 -2.06 -3.62 -8.86
C LEU A 36 -1.48 -2.82 -10.03
N ASP A 37 -2.13 -2.87 -11.18
CA ASP A 37 -1.85 -1.94 -12.27
C ASP A 37 -2.45 -0.55 -11.94
N PRO A 38 -1.64 0.50 -11.78
CA PRO A 38 -2.16 1.85 -11.52
C PRO A 38 -3.05 2.39 -12.64
N ASP A 39 -2.92 1.86 -13.86
CA ASP A 39 -3.75 2.28 -15.00
C ASP A 39 -5.13 1.60 -14.98
N ALA A 40 -5.32 0.56 -14.17
CA ALA A 40 -6.58 -0.19 -14.03
C ALA A 40 -7.45 0.28 -12.84
N VAL A 41 -6.98 1.27 -12.06
CA VAL A 41 -7.69 1.79 -10.89
C VAL A 41 -7.73 3.31 -10.89
N GLU A 42 -8.76 3.88 -10.28
CA GLU A 42 -8.83 5.33 -10.07
C GLU A 42 -7.92 5.75 -8.91
N LEU A 43 -7.00 6.66 -9.20
CA LEU A 43 -6.08 7.22 -8.20
C LEU A 43 -6.63 8.54 -7.65
N GLU A 44 -6.68 8.65 -6.33
CA GLU A 44 -7.22 9.81 -5.63
C GLU A 44 -6.15 10.47 -4.77
N GLU A 45 -5.96 11.79 -4.95
CA GLU A 45 -4.98 12.56 -4.20
C GLU A 45 -5.19 12.40 -2.69
N GLY A 46 -4.12 12.05 -1.98
CA GLY A 46 -4.15 11.84 -0.55
C GLY A 46 -4.60 10.45 -0.11
N PHE A 47 -5.32 9.68 -0.94
CA PHE A 47 -5.74 8.30 -0.64
C PHE A 47 -4.86 7.27 -1.36
N SER A 48 -4.69 7.39 -2.68
CA SER A 48 -3.92 6.44 -3.49
C SER A 48 -2.93 7.14 -4.41
N ARG A 49 -1.86 6.43 -4.80
CA ARG A 49 -0.91 6.93 -5.81
C ARG A 49 -0.19 5.79 -6.52
N ASP A 50 0.22 6.09 -7.75
CA ASP A 50 1.15 5.27 -8.52
C ASP A 50 2.53 5.25 -7.83
N VAL A 51 3.07 4.05 -7.62
CA VAL A 51 4.42 3.85 -7.08
C VAL A 51 5.33 3.00 -7.99
N ARG A 52 4.98 2.85 -9.27
CA ARG A 52 5.82 2.21 -10.30
C ARG A 52 7.21 2.82 -10.33
N GLY A 53 8.23 1.97 -10.37
CA GLY A 53 9.63 2.39 -10.39
C GLY A 53 10.18 2.99 -9.08
N LEU A 54 9.36 3.20 -8.05
CA LEU A 54 9.81 3.75 -6.76
C LEU A 54 10.33 2.68 -5.79
N GLY A 55 10.00 1.40 -6.01
CA GLY A 55 10.42 0.29 -5.15
C GLY A 55 9.82 0.36 -3.74
N CYS A 56 8.51 0.19 -3.63
CA CYS A 56 7.78 0.25 -2.37
C CYS A 56 7.80 -1.08 -1.61
N LEU A 57 8.70 -1.23 -0.63
CA LEU A 57 8.69 -2.34 0.34
C LEU A 57 8.57 -3.74 -0.31
N GLY A 58 9.24 -3.96 -1.44
CA GLY A 58 9.19 -5.23 -2.16
C GLY A 58 8.03 -5.38 -3.16
N ILE A 59 7.18 -4.36 -3.32
CA ILE A 59 6.31 -4.17 -4.48
C ILE A 59 7.08 -3.30 -5.49
N LYS A 60 7.44 -3.88 -6.64
CA LYS A 60 8.17 -3.15 -7.70
C LYS A 60 7.28 -2.15 -8.45
N ASP A 61 6.05 -2.57 -8.73
CA ASP A 61 5.07 -1.83 -9.54
C ASP A 61 3.71 -2.08 -8.91
N GLY A 62 3.02 -1.00 -8.54
CA GLY A 62 1.83 -1.10 -7.70
C GLY A 62 1.21 0.24 -7.36
N VAL A 63 0.21 0.16 -6.49
CA VAL A 63 -0.51 1.30 -5.93
C VAL A 63 -0.25 1.38 -4.44
N GLU A 64 0.13 2.56 -3.95
CA GLU A 64 0.17 2.85 -2.52
C GLU A 64 -1.18 3.42 -2.10
N VAL A 65 -1.78 2.87 -1.05
CA VAL A 65 -3.02 3.33 -0.42
C VAL A 65 -2.73 3.79 1.01
N ARG A 66 -3.26 4.93 1.40
CA ARG A 66 -3.07 5.56 2.71
C ARG A 66 -4.38 5.57 3.48
N ILE A 67 -4.41 4.81 4.56
CA ILE A 67 -5.58 4.68 5.43
C ILE A 67 -5.35 5.52 6.68
N ARG A 68 -6.17 6.55 6.88
CA ARG A 68 -6.15 7.47 8.04
C ARG A 68 -7.48 7.48 8.79
N SER A 69 -8.53 6.92 8.18
CA SER A 69 -9.88 6.89 8.73
C SER A 69 -10.52 5.51 8.55
N ARG A 70 -11.67 5.33 9.20
CA ARG A 70 -12.50 4.12 9.00
C ARG A 70 -13.09 4.07 7.58
N GLU A 71 -13.39 5.22 7.00
CA GLU A 71 -13.89 5.33 5.63
C GLU A 71 -12.81 4.91 4.63
N ASP A 72 -11.57 5.37 4.81
CA ASP A 72 -10.43 4.95 3.99
C ASP A 72 -10.24 3.44 4.07
N LEU A 73 -10.40 2.84 5.27
CA LEU A 73 -10.29 1.40 5.46
C LEU A 73 -11.37 0.64 4.70
N THR A 74 -12.61 1.13 4.72
CA THR A 74 -13.72 0.53 3.96
C THR A 74 -13.45 0.63 2.45
N ARG A 75 -13.07 1.81 1.97
CA ARG A 75 -12.77 2.07 0.55
C ARG A 75 -11.57 1.26 0.04
N ALA A 76 -10.55 1.06 0.87
CA ALA A 76 -9.38 0.26 0.52
C ALA A 76 -9.68 -1.24 0.37
N GLY A 77 -10.80 -1.73 0.91
CA GLY A 77 -11.15 -3.16 0.91
C GLY A 77 -11.18 -3.79 -0.48
N ASP A 78 -11.76 -3.10 -1.47
CA ASP A 78 -11.86 -3.62 -2.83
C ASP A 78 -10.51 -3.65 -3.55
N LEU A 79 -9.68 -2.62 -3.36
CA LEU A 79 -8.31 -2.59 -3.89
C LEU A 79 -7.45 -3.71 -3.28
N ILE A 80 -7.55 -3.94 -1.96
CA ILE A 80 -6.82 -5.01 -1.28
C ILE A 80 -7.25 -6.37 -1.83
N ARG A 81 -8.56 -6.59 -1.99
CA ARG A 81 -9.11 -7.83 -2.54
C ARG A 81 -8.61 -8.09 -3.96
N HIS A 82 -8.72 -7.08 -4.83
CA HIS A 82 -8.27 -7.14 -6.22
C HIS A 82 -6.79 -7.51 -6.29
N SER A 83 -5.95 -6.89 -5.45
CA SER A 83 -4.53 -7.22 -5.38
C SER A 83 -4.28 -8.67 -4.99
N VAL A 84 -5.01 -9.18 -3.98
CA VAL A 84 -4.90 -10.57 -3.50
C VAL A 84 -5.38 -11.59 -4.54
N GLU A 85 -6.35 -11.24 -5.37
CA GLU A 85 -6.88 -12.12 -6.41
C GLU A 85 -5.97 -12.18 -7.64
N GLU A 86 -5.39 -11.05 -8.07
CA GLU A 86 -4.52 -10.98 -9.25
C GLU A 86 -3.06 -11.40 -9.00
N GLY A 87 -2.55 -11.20 -7.77
CA GLY A 87 -1.15 -11.48 -7.40
C GLY A 87 -0.90 -12.88 -6.88
#